data_AF-A0A1E4IYC6-F1
#
_entry.id   AF-A0A1E4IYC6-F1
#
_cell.length_a   1.000
_cell.length_b   1.000
_cell.length_c   1.000
_cell.angle_alpha   90.00
_cell.angle_beta   90.00
_cell.angle_gamma   90.00
#
_symmetry.space_group_name_H-M   'P 1'
#
loop_
_entity.id
_entity.type
_entity.pdbx_description
1 polymer ?
#
loop_
_entity_poly.entity_id
_entity_poly.type
_entity_poly.pdbx_seq_one_letter_code
_entity_poly.pdbx_strand_id
1 'polypeptide(L)'
;MNTQNNETPQKPAAARPVRNAATLIVLRDGARGLEVLMLRRAEKANDQNSGASVFPGGVIDAHDRGLHGHCSGMDDKTASERLAVPEGGLDYYAAAIRECFEEAGLLFATDKASQGRLVALDGMPAERLSAMRHAAEQGTDALLSMCESHGWQLAADRLAYFTHWLTPPGMPRRFDTRFFLASMPDAQTVRPDGRETVEHMWLQPAEAVAPVRGLKLMNVTRRILEQLAQFRSVQELMDHARGLKHIPRVMPRLADGPKGRRPVNMEEPAYDEVGRVDPDGEGGGRYAHEAGLAMRLSARVWRVTGPADASGALPHSYFAGVEGGDCVLIDPSPASPAHIAALRDAAPGQVRWIWSTLARPLEDAAREAWPEASAVQPAAGERLDLGGATLHVLNGEEGPQFLLAEDSTLFTGVAATAVGTADWIAPRHGFLRRHAKPSMP
;
A
#
# COMPACT_ATOMS: atom_id res chain seq x y z
N MET A 1 32.22 38.91 -3.72
CA MET A 1 31.44 38.60 -2.51
C MET A 1 30.57 37.41 -2.84
N ASN A 2 31.02 36.20 -2.48
CA ASN A 2 30.26 34.96 -2.62
C ASN A 2 29.52 34.71 -1.30
N THR A 3 28.20 34.75 -1.32
CA THR A 3 27.37 34.26 -0.21
C THR A 3 27.13 32.77 -0.42
N GLN A 4 27.86 31.95 0.34
CA GLN A 4 27.57 30.52 0.49
C GLN A 4 26.28 30.38 1.31
N ASN A 5 25.25 29.80 0.68
CA ASN A 5 24.07 29.31 1.39
C ASN A 5 24.47 28.07 2.19
N ASN A 6 24.61 28.26 3.51
CA ASN A 6 24.67 27.18 4.48
C ASN A 6 23.24 26.66 4.68
N GLU A 7 22.79 25.72 3.84
CA GLU A 7 21.63 24.90 4.16
C GLU A 7 22.08 23.82 5.15
N THR A 8 21.79 24.07 6.42
CA THR A 8 21.93 23.09 7.49
C THR A 8 21.10 21.84 7.14
N PRO A 9 21.65 20.61 7.24
CA PRO A 9 20.86 19.39 7.03
C PRO A 9 19.67 19.39 7.99
N GLN A 10 18.46 19.44 7.43
CA GLN A 10 17.23 19.40 8.20
C GLN A 10 17.16 18.05 8.92
N LYS A 11 17.29 18.09 10.26
CA LYS A 11 17.19 16.93 11.15
C LYS A 11 15.95 16.10 10.75
N PRO A 12 16.05 14.77 10.58
CA PRO A 12 14.89 13.95 10.23
C PRO A 12 13.77 14.20 11.23
N ALA A 13 12.61 14.65 10.74
CA ALA A 13 11.45 14.84 11.60
C ALA A 13 11.10 13.48 12.21
N ALA A 14 11.05 13.39 13.54
CA ALA A 14 10.70 12.15 14.23
C ALA A 14 9.39 11.58 13.66
N ALA A 15 9.39 10.29 13.32
CA ALA A 15 8.24 9.61 12.74
C ALA A 15 7.01 9.78 13.65
N ARG A 16 5.95 10.39 13.13
CA ARG A 16 4.69 10.52 13.86
C ARG A 16 4.08 9.13 14.06
N PRO A 17 3.45 8.84 15.21
CA PRO A 17 2.83 7.56 15.45
C PRO A 17 1.72 7.29 14.43
N VAL A 18 1.57 6.03 14.05
CA VAL A 18 0.44 5.57 13.23
C VAL A 18 -0.83 5.72 14.04
N ARG A 19 -1.85 6.39 13.49
CA ARG A 19 -3.15 6.59 14.15
C ARG A 19 -4.15 5.55 13.67
N ASN A 20 -4.88 4.93 14.59
CA ASN A 20 -5.98 4.03 14.21
C ASN A 20 -7.16 4.86 13.71
N ALA A 21 -7.82 4.39 12.65
CA ALA A 21 -8.91 5.09 12.01
C ALA A 21 -10.00 4.12 11.55
N ALA A 22 -11.20 4.64 11.36
CA ALA A 22 -12.33 3.90 10.85
C ALA A 22 -13.08 4.73 9.79
N THR A 23 -13.60 4.06 8.78
CA THR A 23 -14.30 4.71 7.66
C THR A 23 -15.55 3.92 7.32
N LEU A 24 -16.66 4.63 7.10
CA LEU A 24 -17.92 4.03 6.70
C LEU A 24 -18.23 4.33 5.23
N ILE A 25 -18.31 3.28 4.42
CA ILE A 25 -18.70 3.34 3.02
C ILE A 25 -20.21 3.09 2.97
N VAL A 26 -20.97 4.16 2.75
CA VAL A 26 -22.44 4.09 2.68
C VAL A 26 -22.87 3.79 1.25
N LEU A 27 -23.74 2.79 1.10
CA LEU A 27 -24.15 2.21 -0.17
C LEU A 27 -25.66 2.35 -0.37
N ARG A 28 -26.12 2.48 -1.61
CA ARG A 28 -27.53 2.32 -1.97
C ARG A 28 -27.67 1.69 -3.35
N ASP A 29 -28.82 1.09 -3.62
CA ASP A 29 -29.17 0.69 -4.98
C ASP A 29 -29.85 1.87 -5.68
N GLY A 30 -29.18 2.43 -6.69
CA GLY A 30 -29.70 3.47 -7.56
C GLY A 30 -30.36 2.90 -8.81
N ALA A 31 -30.90 3.78 -9.65
CA ALA A 31 -31.60 3.38 -10.88
C ALA A 31 -30.73 2.59 -11.87
N ARG A 32 -29.39 2.73 -11.78
CA ARG A 32 -28.42 2.07 -12.67
C ARG A 32 -27.61 0.98 -11.96
N GLY A 33 -27.94 0.63 -10.72
CA GLY A 33 -27.24 -0.34 -9.88
C GLY A 33 -26.61 0.28 -8.63
N LEU A 34 -25.63 -0.40 -8.05
CA LEU A 34 -24.92 0.04 -6.85
C LEU A 34 -24.37 1.47 -6.99
N GLU A 35 -24.70 2.30 -6.00
CA GLU A 35 -24.14 3.64 -5.80
C GLU A 35 -23.46 3.74 -4.43
N VAL A 36 -22.40 4.52 -4.36
CA VAL A 36 -21.66 4.82 -3.14
C VAL A 36 -21.71 6.31 -2.83
N LEU A 37 -21.84 6.63 -1.55
CA LEU A 37 -21.77 8.00 -1.05
C LEU A 37 -20.32 8.48 -1.08
N MET A 38 -20.07 9.54 -1.85
CA MET A 38 -18.81 10.28 -1.89
C MET A 38 -19.02 11.68 -1.30
N LEU A 39 -18.14 12.10 -0.39
CA LEU A 39 -18.06 13.46 0.12
C LEU A 39 -16.90 14.20 -0.55
N ARG A 40 -17.03 15.51 -0.76
CA ARG A 40 -15.90 16.35 -1.20
C ARG A 40 -15.38 17.18 -0.03
N ARG A 41 -14.10 17.00 0.29
CA ARG A 41 -13.41 17.81 1.31
C ARG A 41 -13.38 19.27 0.90
N ALA A 42 -13.52 20.16 1.87
CA ALA A 42 -13.33 21.60 1.67
C ALA A 42 -11.91 21.90 1.12
N GLU A 43 -11.81 22.96 0.34
CA GLU A 43 -10.52 23.43 -0.14
C GLU A 43 -9.78 24.13 1.02
N LYS A 44 -8.56 23.68 1.33
CA LYS A 44 -7.70 24.26 2.37
C LYS A 44 -6.32 24.52 1.78
N ALA A 45 -5.85 25.77 1.90
CA ALA A 45 -4.50 26.13 1.50
C ALA A 45 -3.47 25.25 2.26
N ASN A 46 -2.48 24.71 1.53
CA ASN A 46 -1.41 23.85 2.05
C ASN A 46 -1.82 22.45 2.57
N ASP A 47 -3.00 21.93 2.20
CA ASP A 47 -3.36 20.52 2.39
C ASP A 47 -3.32 19.76 1.04
N GLN A 48 -2.44 18.77 0.90
CA GLN A 48 -2.36 17.96 -0.31
C GLN A 48 -3.67 17.19 -0.61
N ASN A 49 -4.49 16.92 0.41
CA ASN A 49 -5.77 16.24 0.29
C ASN A 49 -6.97 17.23 0.19
N SER A 50 -6.69 18.53 0.05
CA SER A 50 -7.68 19.57 -0.28
C SER A 50 -8.50 19.19 -1.52
N GLY A 51 -9.82 19.36 -1.46
CA GLY A 51 -10.72 19.07 -2.59
C GLY A 51 -10.87 17.58 -2.94
N ALA A 52 -10.24 16.67 -2.18
CA ALA A 52 -10.32 15.24 -2.47
C ALA A 52 -11.73 14.70 -2.20
N SER A 53 -12.16 13.75 -3.03
CA SER A 53 -13.36 12.97 -2.79
C SER A 53 -13.05 11.78 -1.87
N VAL A 54 -13.83 11.64 -0.80
CA VAL A 54 -13.59 10.70 0.30
C VAL A 54 -14.88 10.01 0.73
N PHE A 55 -14.74 8.95 1.51
CA PHE A 55 -15.82 8.38 2.32
C PHE A 55 -15.78 9.04 3.71
N PRO A 56 -16.92 9.12 4.44
CA PRO A 56 -16.90 9.63 5.80
C PRO A 56 -16.08 8.73 6.72
N GLY A 57 -15.22 9.33 7.53
CA GLY A 57 -14.37 8.58 8.44
C GLY A 57 -13.23 9.40 9.01
N GLY A 58 -12.72 8.93 10.14
CA GLY A 58 -11.71 9.65 10.88
C GLY A 58 -11.00 8.78 11.90
N VAL A 59 -10.36 9.44 12.86
CA VAL A 59 -9.49 8.79 13.84
C VAL A 59 -10.34 8.29 14.99
N ILE A 60 -9.98 7.12 15.52
CA ILE A 60 -10.58 6.62 16.75
C ILE A 60 -10.18 7.53 17.90
N ASP A 61 -11.19 7.97 18.64
CA ASP A 61 -11.05 8.81 19.81
C ASP A 61 -11.27 7.98 21.09
N ALA A 62 -10.74 8.45 22.22
CA ALA A 62 -10.92 7.79 23.52
C ALA A 62 -12.40 7.67 23.91
N HIS A 63 -13.26 8.62 23.50
CA HIS A 63 -14.69 8.60 23.80
C HIS A 63 -15.45 7.52 23.01
N ASP A 64 -14.88 6.96 21.92
CA ASP A 64 -15.51 5.87 21.17
C ASP A 64 -15.71 4.62 22.05
N ARG A 65 -14.82 4.42 23.03
CA ARG A 65 -14.94 3.34 24.03
C ARG A 65 -16.14 3.53 24.96
N GLY A 66 -16.49 4.76 25.27
CA GLY A 66 -17.67 5.09 26.10
C GLY A 66 -18.99 4.67 25.43
N LEU A 67 -19.01 4.53 24.10
CA LEU A 67 -20.20 4.15 23.34
C LEU A 67 -20.50 2.65 23.37
N HIS A 68 -19.60 1.80 23.87
CA HIS A 68 -19.75 0.34 23.85
C HIS A 68 -21.04 -0.14 24.49
N GLY A 69 -21.44 0.45 25.62
CA GLY A 69 -22.69 0.12 26.32
C GLY A 69 -23.96 0.45 25.54
N HIS A 70 -23.82 1.21 24.45
CA HIS A 70 -24.88 1.60 23.55
C HIS A 70 -24.72 0.97 22.16
N CYS A 71 -23.79 0.05 21.93
CA CYS A 71 -23.71 -0.72 20.69
C CYS A 71 -24.69 -1.91 20.73
N SER A 72 -25.45 -2.09 19.66
CA SER A 72 -26.38 -3.21 19.48
C SER A 72 -25.81 -4.30 18.58
N GLY A 73 -26.13 -5.55 18.91
CA GLY A 73 -25.83 -6.75 18.10
C GLY A 73 -24.34 -7.10 17.94
N MET A 74 -23.43 -6.40 18.61
CA MET A 74 -21.99 -6.68 18.61
C MET A 74 -21.35 -6.26 19.93
N ASP A 75 -20.56 -7.13 20.54
CA ASP A 75 -19.72 -6.82 21.70
C ASP A 75 -18.24 -6.64 21.29
N ASP A 76 -17.42 -6.12 22.19
CA ASP A 76 -15.99 -5.87 21.91
C ASP A 76 -15.21 -7.13 21.59
N LYS A 77 -15.56 -8.26 22.22
CA LYS A 77 -14.92 -9.54 21.96
C LYS A 77 -15.14 -9.97 20.51
N THR A 78 -16.39 -9.98 20.05
CA THR A 78 -16.76 -10.35 18.67
C THR A 78 -16.16 -9.38 17.66
N ALA A 79 -16.18 -8.07 17.96
CA ALA A 79 -15.57 -7.07 17.11
C ALA A 79 -14.04 -7.25 17.01
N SER A 80 -13.37 -7.51 18.12
CA SER A 80 -11.91 -7.71 18.20
C SER A 80 -11.47 -8.95 17.44
N GLU A 81 -12.19 -10.07 17.61
CA GLU A 81 -12.01 -11.29 16.84
C GLU A 81 -12.20 -11.04 15.34
N ARG A 82 -13.24 -10.30 14.95
CA ARG A 82 -13.53 -9.96 13.55
C ARG A 82 -12.44 -9.09 12.90
N LEU A 83 -11.88 -8.16 13.65
CA LEU A 83 -10.84 -7.24 13.17
C LEU A 83 -9.41 -7.79 13.34
N ALA A 84 -9.26 -8.98 13.94
CA ALA A 84 -7.98 -9.58 14.31
C ALA A 84 -7.11 -8.65 15.18
N VAL A 85 -7.73 -8.00 16.15
CA VAL A 85 -7.04 -7.18 17.18
C VAL A 85 -7.22 -7.82 18.56
N PRO A 86 -6.30 -7.59 19.52
CA PRO A 86 -6.40 -8.21 20.84
C PRO A 86 -7.64 -7.78 21.65
N GLU A 87 -7.99 -6.50 21.59
CA GLU A 87 -9.13 -5.86 22.27
C GLU A 87 -9.45 -4.52 21.58
N GLY A 88 -10.58 -3.90 21.94
CA GLY A 88 -10.96 -2.57 21.43
C GLY A 88 -11.45 -2.58 19.99
N GLY A 89 -11.85 -3.74 19.46
CA GLY A 89 -12.41 -3.85 18.13
C GLY A 89 -13.68 -3.03 17.95
N LEU A 90 -14.49 -2.87 19.00
CA LEU A 90 -15.76 -2.13 18.94
C LEU A 90 -15.53 -0.61 18.85
N ASP A 91 -14.35 -0.10 19.24
CA ASP A 91 -13.95 1.29 19.06
C ASP A 91 -14.01 1.69 17.57
N TYR A 92 -13.60 0.78 16.67
CA TYR A 92 -13.61 1.04 15.22
C TYR A 92 -15.04 1.16 14.65
N TYR A 93 -15.97 0.34 15.15
CA TYR A 93 -17.37 0.41 14.72
C TYR A 93 -18.04 1.69 15.24
N ALA A 94 -17.80 2.02 16.51
CA ALA A 94 -18.30 3.26 17.11
C ALA A 94 -17.76 4.50 16.39
N ALA A 95 -16.44 4.54 16.13
CA ALA A 95 -15.80 5.61 15.39
C ALA A 95 -16.37 5.76 13.97
N ALA A 96 -16.57 4.65 13.24
CA ALA A 96 -17.16 4.70 11.89
C ALA A 96 -18.57 5.31 11.89
N ILE A 97 -19.39 4.99 12.89
CA ILE A 97 -20.75 5.52 13.03
C ILE A 97 -20.73 6.99 13.43
N ARG A 98 -19.89 7.35 14.41
CA ARG A 98 -19.70 8.73 14.87
C ARG A 98 -19.26 9.65 13.74
N GLU A 99 -18.17 9.29 13.05
CA GLU A 99 -17.62 10.07 11.94
C GLU A 99 -18.62 10.19 10.78
N CYS A 100 -19.42 9.15 10.51
CA CYS A 100 -20.47 9.22 9.51
C CYS A 100 -21.60 10.19 9.89
N PHE A 101 -21.95 10.27 11.17
CA PHE A 101 -22.92 11.26 11.64
C PHE A 101 -22.34 12.68 11.56
N GLU A 102 -21.09 12.84 12.00
CA GLU A 102 -20.35 14.11 11.99
C GLU A 102 -20.11 14.65 10.58
N GLU A 103 -19.76 13.81 9.59
CA GLU A 103 -19.43 14.27 8.24
C GLU A 103 -20.57 14.18 7.22
N ALA A 104 -21.47 13.19 7.35
CA ALA A 104 -22.56 12.97 6.39
C ALA A 104 -23.96 13.23 6.95
N GLY A 105 -24.10 13.45 8.26
CA GLY A 105 -25.39 13.60 8.93
C GLY A 105 -26.20 12.29 8.98
N LEU A 106 -25.57 11.15 8.73
CA LEU A 106 -26.21 9.83 8.77
C LEU A 106 -25.88 9.12 10.07
N LEU A 107 -26.91 8.75 10.83
CA LEU A 107 -26.73 8.03 12.09
C LEU A 107 -27.21 6.58 11.96
N PHE A 108 -26.26 5.66 12.12
CA PHE A 108 -26.53 4.23 12.20
C PHE A 108 -26.83 3.86 13.65
N ALA A 109 -28.04 4.16 14.09
CA ALA A 109 -28.54 3.77 15.39
C ALA A 109 -29.94 3.18 15.28
N THR A 110 -30.28 2.28 16.19
CA THR A 110 -31.62 1.73 16.38
C THR A 110 -32.29 2.35 17.58
N ASP A 111 -33.62 2.44 17.55
CA ASP A 111 -34.41 2.88 18.68
C ASP A 111 -34.98 1.67 19.44
N LYS A 112 -34.70 1.57 20.75
CA LYS A 112 -35.24 0.53 21.63
C LYS A 112 -36.77 0.53 21.65
N ALA A 113 -37.40 1.70 21.59
CA ALA A 113 -38.85 1.82 21.57
C ALA A 113 -39.46 1.33 20.24
N SER A 114 -38.69 1.38 19.16
CA SER A 114 -39.11 1.00 17.80
C SER A 114 -38.71 -0.42 17.40
N GLN A 115 -38.60 -1.34 18.37
CA GLN A 115 -38.25 -2.75 18.15
C GLN A 115 -36.93 -2.95 17.35
N GLY A 116 -35.96 -2.05 17.53
CA GLY A 116 -34.66 -2.16 16.87
C GLY A 116 -34.64 -1.71 15.40
N ARG A 117 -35.65 -0.96 14.94
CA ARG A 117 -35.58 -0.26 13.64
C ARG A 117 -34.56 0.88 13.70
N LEU A 118 -33.91 1.14 12.57
CA LEU A 118 -33.02 2.29 12.43
C LEU A 118 -33.78 3.61 12.68
N VAL A 119 -33.10 4.56 13.30
CA VAL A 119 -33.67 5.88 13.62
C VAL A 119 -34.01 6.64 12.35
N ALA A 120 -35.19 7.26 12.33
CA ALA A 120 -35.60 8.18 11.28
C ALA A 120 -35.25 9.61 11.72
N LEU A 121 -34.33 10.26 10.98
CA LEU A 121 -33.89 11.61 11.32
C LEU A 121 -34.65 12.68 10.56
N ASP A 122 -35.12 12.41 9.33
CA ASP A 122 -35.78 13.41 8.49
C ASP A 122 -37.09 13.97 9.08
N GLY A 123 -37.67 13.27 10.07
CA GLY A 123 -38.83 13.76 10.83
C GLY A 123 -38.49 14.76 11.94
N MET A 124 -37.21 14.96 12.28
CA MET A 124 -36.79 15.91 13.30
C MET A 124 -36.62 17.33 12.76
N PRO A 125 -36.82 18.37 13.59
CA PRO A 125 -36.51 19.73 13.20
C PRO A 125 -35.04 19.86 12.77
N ALA A 126 -34.79 20.48 11.61
CA ALA A 126 -33.46 20.61 11.02
C ALA A 126 -32.45 21.28 11.98
N GLU A 127 -32.88 22.30 12.72
CA GLU A 127 -32.05 22.98 13.71
C GLU A 127 -31.60 22.06 14.85
N ARG A 128 -32.48 21.14 15.28
CA ARG A 128 -32.15 20.16 16.32
C ARG A 128 -31.11 19.16 15.81
N LEU A 129 -31.29 18.64 14.59
CA LEU A 129 -30.30 17.74 13.97
C LEU A 129 -28.95 18.41 13.80
N SER A 130 -28.95 19.67 13.34
CA SER A 130 -27.74 20.48 13.20
C SER A 130 -27.03 20.66 14.54
N ALA A 131 -27.78 20.98 15.61
CA ALA A 131 -27.23 21.12 16.95
C ALA A 131 -26.67 19.81 17.52
N MET A 132 -27.39 18.69 17.33
CA MET A 132 -26.92 17.36 17.74
C MET A 132 -25.59 17.02 17.04
N ARG A 133 -25.55 17.18 15.73
CA ARG A 133 -24.34 16.93 14.94
C ARG A 133 -23.17 17.80 15.36
N HIS A 134 -23.40 19.11 15.50
CA HIS A 134 -22.37 20.04 15.96
C HIS A 134 -21.82 19.65 17.34
N ALA A 135 -22.68 19.16 18.24
CA ALA A 135 -22.24 18.68 19.55
C ALA A 135 -21.36 17.41 19.47
N ALA A 136 -21.68 16.48 18.55
CA ALA A 136 -20.86 15.29 18.31
C ALA A 136 -19.46 15.67 17.83
N GLU A 137 -19.37 16.55 16.82
CA GLU A 137 -18.10 17.01 16.23
C GLU A 137 -17.13 17.67 17.22
N GLN A 138 -17.63 18.25 18.32
CA GLN A 138 -16.77 18.84 19.35
C GLN A 138 -16.05 17.78 20.22
N GLY A 139 -16.21 16.48 19.92
CA GLY A 139 -15.50 15.40 20.60
C GLY A 139 -15.89 15.25 22.07
N THR A 140 -17.16 15.49 22.38
CA THR A 140 -17.72 15.39 23.74
C THR A 140 -18.51 14.08 23.90
N ASP A 141 -18.98 13.78 25.12
CA ASP A 141 -19.97 12.73 25.39
C ASP A 141 -21.35 13.01 24.75
N ALA A 142 -21.44 13.89 23.74
CA ALA A 142 -22.70 14.27 23.10
C ALA A 142 -23.39 13.08 22.43
N LEU A 143 -22.66 12.26 21.65
CA LEU A 143 -23.27 11.08 21.02
C LEU A 143 -23.73 10.05 22.06
N LEU A 144 -22.96 9.88 23.14
CA LEU A 144 -23.36 9.06 24.29
C LEU A 144 -24.64 9.62 24.94
N SER A 145 -24.67 10.92 25.22
CA SER A 145 -25.82 11.63 25.80
C SER A 145 -27.07 11.53 24.90
N MET A 146 -26.89 11.54 23.57
CA MET A 146 -27.99 11.28 22.63
C MET A 146 -28.50 9.85 22.75
N CYS A 147 -27.59 8.87 22.84
CA CYS A 147 -27.96 7.46 23.03
C CYS A 147 -28.74 7.26 24.34
N GLU A 148 -28.30 7.89 25.43
CA GLU A 148 -28.97 7.82 26.73
C GLU A 148 -30.34 8.52 26.71
N SER A 149 -30.40 9.76 26.23
CA SER A 149 -31.63 10.59 26.27
C SER A 149 -32.72 10.10 25.32
N HIS A 150 -32.34 9.52 24.18
CA HIS A 150 -33.28 9.00 23.18
C HIS A 150 -33.49 7.47 23.28
N GLY A 151 -32.74 6.78 24.14
CA GLY A 151 -32.76 5.31 24.21
C GLY A 151 -32.23 4.64 22.94
N TRP A 152 -31.38 5.34 22.19
CA TRP A 152 -30.78 4.83 20.96
C TRP A 152 -29.62 3.87 21.24
N GLN A 153 -29.40 2.97 20.29
CA GLN A 153 -28.26 2.06 20.27
C GLN A 153 -27.57 2.10 18.92
N LEU A 154 -26.26 2.34 18.89
CA LEU A 154 -25.47 2.29 17.67
C LEU A 154 -25.57 0.90 17.02
N ALA A 155 -25.86 0.87 15.73
CA ALA A 155 -26.19 -0.34 14.98
C ALA A 155 -24.91 -1.00 14.43
N ALA A 156 -23.97 -1.36 15.32
CA ALA A 156 -22.67 -1.93 14.96
C ALA A 156 -22.80 -3.24 14.15
N ASP A 157 -23.83 -4.03 14.44
CA ASP A 157 -24.22 -5.24 13.70
C ASP A 157 -24.63 -5.00 12.23
N ARG A 158 -24.97 -3.75 11.88
CA ARG A 158 -25.33 -3.36 10.51
C ARG A 158 -24.14 -2.99 9.64
N LEU A 159 -22.95 -2.84 10.24
CA LEU A 159 -21.71 -2.57 9.53
C LEU A 159 -21.03 -3.89 9.13
N ALA A 160 -20.59 -4.00 7.87
CA ALA A 160 -19.80 -5.13 7.40
C ALA A 160 -18.34 -4.72 7.23
N TYR A 161 -17.41 -5.34 7.97
CA TYR A 161 -15.98 -5.12 7.80
C TYR A 161 -15.51 -5.62 6.43
N PHE A 162 -14.84 -4.75 5.66
CA PHE A 162 -14.57 -4.98 4.23
C PHE A 162 -13.08 -4.97 3.86
N THR A 163 -12.34 -3.91 4.21
CA THR A 163 -10.91 -3.81 3.86
C THR A 163 -10.11 -3.06 4.93
N HIS A 164 -8.81 -3.36 5.00
CA HIS A 164 -7.87 -2.79 5.96
C HIS A 164 -6.71 -2.13 5.23
N TRP A 165 -6.47 -0.85 5.48
CA TRP A 165 -5.37 -0.11 4.84
C TRP A 165 -4.46 0.55 5.85
N LEU A 166 -3.15 0.39 5.64
CA LEU A 166 -2.12 1.15 6.33
C LEU A 166 -1.46 2.11 5.35
N THR A 167 -1.41 3.38 5.74
CA THR A 167 -0.71 4.41 4.97
C THR A 167 0.77 4.03 4.81
N PRO A 168 1.35 4.13 3.59
CA PRO A 168 2.73 3.76 3.34
C PRO A 168 3.71 4.45 4.30
N PRO A 169 4.85 3.80 4.60
CA PRO A 169 5.96 4.48 5.26
C PRO A 169 6.48 5.62 4.36
N GLY A 170 7.16 6.61 4.94
CA GLY A 170 7.58 7.83 4.26
C GLY A 170 6.53 8.95 4.17
N MET A 171 5.26 8.67 4.52
CA MET A 171 4.22 9.70 4.58
C MET A 171 4.23 10.43 5.93
N PRO A 172 4.05 11.77 5.95
CA PRO A 172 4.11 12.57 7.18
C PRO A 172 2.98 12.30 8.16
N ARG A 173 1.84 11.79 7.68
CA ARG A 173 0.70 11.34 8.50
C ARG A 173 0.36 9.93 8.06
N ARG A 174 0.26 9.02 9.02
CA ARG A 174 -0.02 7.60 8.76
C ARG A 174 -1.23 7.15 9.55
N PHE A 175 -2.12 6.47 8.86
CA PHE A 175 -3.35 5.91 9.42
C PHE A 175 -3.39 4.40 9.17
N ASP A 176 -3.85 3.66 10.18
CA ASP A 176 -4.20 2.26 10.12
C ASP A 176 -5.72 2.13 10.12
N THR A 177 -6.32 2.19 8.93
CA THR A 177 -7.75 2.43 8.73
C THR A 177 -8.50 1.14 8.43
N ARG A 178 -9.57 0.86 9.18
CA ARG A 178 -10.56 -0.17 8.84
C ARG A 178 -11.76 0.44 8.15
N PHE A 179 -12.16 -0.18 7.04
CA PHE A 179 -13.28 0.26 6.22
C PHE A 179 -14.45 -0.69 6.42
N PHE A 180 -15.61 -0.12 6.73
CA PHE A 180 -16.87 -0.80 6.91
C PHE A 180 -17.83 -0.40 5.80
N LEU A 181 -18.74 -1.31 5.45
CA LEU A 181 -19.85 -1.03 4.54
C LEU A 181 -21.14 -0.95 5.33
N ALA A 182 -22.06 -0.07 4.92
CA ALA A 182 -23.44 -0.10 5.38
C ALA A 182 -24.41 0.33 4.28
N SER A 183 -25.61 -0.24 4.30
CA SER A 183 -26.71 0.23 3.46
C SER A 183 -27.24 1.55 4.00
N MET A 184 -27.55 2.49 3.11
CA MET A 184 -28.17 3.77 3.44
C MET A 184 -29.39 3.55 4.35
N PRO A 185 -29.48 4.23 5.52
CA PRO A 185 -30.64 4.15 6.38
C PRO A 185 -31.84 4.83 5.72
N ASP A 186 -33.02 4.24 5.89
CA ASP A 186 -34.29 4.85 5.46
C ASP A 186 -34.56 6.14 6.26
N ALA A 187 -35.28 7.09 5.65
CA ALA A 187 -35.73 8.33 6.29
C ALA A 187 -34.59 9.17 6.93
N GLN A 188 -33.43 9.17 6.27
CA GLN A 188 -32.34 10.09 6.54
C GLN A 188 -31.85 10.70 5.22
N THR A 189 -31.56 11.99 5.24
CA THR A 189 -30.99 12.72 4.11
C THR A 189 -29.53 13.05 4.38
N VAL A 190 -28.66 12.76 3.40
CA VAL A 190 -27.23 13.12 3.47
C VAL A 190 -27.07 14.64 3.54
N ARG A 191 -26.32 15.10 4.53
CA ARG A 191 -25.98 16.51 4.72
C ARG A 191 -24.49 16.61 5.04
N PRO A 192 -23.64 17.15 4.15
CA PRO A 192 -22.28 17.54 4.52
C PRO A 192 -22.29 18.56 5.66
N ASP A 193 -21.19 18.67 6.41
CA ASP A 193 -21.08 19.60 7.57
C ASP A 193 -20.88 21.06 7.12
N GLY A 194 -20.56 21.28 5.84
CA GLY A 194 -20.28 22.57 5.24
C GLY A 194 -18.92 23.16 5.64
N ARG A 195 -18.12 22.46 6.44
CA ARG A 195 -16.83 22.92 6.98
C ARG A 195 -15.69 22.02 6.55
N GLU A 196 -15.75 20.74 6.89
CA GLU A 196 -14.77 19.74 6.45
C GLU A 196 -15.14 19.14 5.10
N THR A 197 -16.44 18.97 4.87
CA THR A 197 -17.04 18.44 3.65
C THR A 197 -18.10 19.40 3.13
N VAL A 198 -17.99 19.76 1.85
CA VAL A 198 -18.82 20.83 1.26
C VAL A 198 -19.87 20.31 0.30
N GLU A 199 -19.70 19.08 -0.20
CA GLU A 199 -20.60 18.46 -1.17
C GLU A 199 -20.70 16.97 -0.92
N HIS A 200 -21.84 16.38 -1.32
CA HIS A 200 -22.01 14.94 -1.42
C HIS A 200 -22.41 14.55 -2.84
N MET A 201 -22.07 13.33 -3.23
CA MET A 201 -22.41 12.74 -4.51
C MET A 201 -22.75 11.27 -4.30
N TRP A 202 -23.83 10.81 -4.94
CA TRP A 202 -24.07 9.38 -5.13
C TRP A 202 -23.57 9.02 -6.53
N LEU A 203 -22.63 8.08 -6.60
CA LEU A 203 -21.99 7.69 -7.84
C LEU A 203 -21.91 6.18 -7.93
N GLN A 204 -22.02 5.63 -9.14
CA GLN A 204 -21.59 4.26 -9.34
C GLN A 204 -20.06 4.19 -9.15
N PRO A 205 -19.51 3.14 -8.50
CA PRO A 205 -18.08 3.09 -8.24
C PRO A 205 -17.21 3.22 -9.51
N ALA A 206 -17.65 2.62 -10.62
CA ALA A 206 -16.99 2.73 -11.93
C ALA A 206 -16.97 4.17 -12.48
N GLU A 207 -18.03 4.94 -12.25
CA GLU A 207 -18.10 6.35 -12.66
C GLU A 207 -17.19 7.24 -11.81
N ALA A 208 -17.09 6.94 -10.51
CA ALA A 208 -16.25 7.71 -9.60
C ALA A 208 -14.76 7.64 -9.98
N VAL A 209 -14.28 6.48 -10.44
CA VAL A 209 -12.87 6.30 -10.85
C VAL A 209 -12.57 6.76 -12.27
N ALA A 210 -13.60 6.95 -13.10
CA ALA A 210 -13.46 7.29 -14.51
C ALA A 210 -12.75 8.65 -14.68
N PRO A 211 -11.72 8.75 -15.55
CA PRO A 211 -10.96 10.00 -15.72
C PRO A 211 -11.83 11.21 -16.10
N VAL A 212 -12.88 10.98 -16.90
CA VAL A 212 -13.82 12.03 -17.35
C VAL A 212 -14.55 12.71 -16.19
N ARG A 213 -14.70 12.04 -15.04
CA ARG A 213 -15.35 12.63 -13.87
C ARG A 213 -14.46 13.66 -13.17
N GLY A 214 -13.14 13.54 -13.33
CA GLY A 214 -12.18 14.50 -12.78
C GLY A 214 -12.11 14.55 -11.24
N LEU A 215 -12.54 13.50 -10.53
CA LEU A 215 -12.43 13.47 -9.07
C LEU A 215 -10.96 13.34 -8.64
N LYS A 216 -10.57 14.16 -7.67
CA LYS A 216 -9.31 13.99 -6.95
C LYS A 216 -9.47 12.85 -5.94
N LEU A 217 -8.96 11.68 -6.29
CA LEU A 217 -9.03 10.48 -5.43
C LEU A 217 -7.65 10.13 -4.89
N MET A 218 -7.57 9.90 -3.58
CA MET A 218 -6.41 9.26 -2.97
C MET A 218 -6.30 7.80 -3.46
N ASN A 219 -5.08 7.24 -3.43
CA ASN A 219 -4.84 5.86 -3.90
C ASN A 219 -5.78 4.84 -3.20
N VAL A 220 -5.93 4.93 -1.88
CA VAL A 220 -6.84 4.06 -1.12
C VAL A 220 -8.29 4.17 -1.61
N THR A 221 -8.81 5.39 -1.77
CA THR A 221 -10.19 5.62 -2.26
C THR A 221 -10.37 5.06 -3.66
N ARG A 222 -9.43 5.32 -4.57
CA ARG A 222 -9.47 4.79 -5.95
C ARG A 222 -9.49 3.27 -5.96
N ARG A 223 -8.59 2.61 -5.21
CA ARG A 223 -8.49 1.15 -5.16
C ARG A 223 -9.73 0.51 -4.55
N ILE A 224 -10.29 1.11 -3.51
CA ILE A 224 -11.57 0.65 -2.94
C ILE A 224 -12.68 0.78 -3.98
N LEU A 225 -12.83 1.93 -4.65
CA LEU A 225 -13.85 2.09 -5.69
C LEU A 225 -13.69 1.10 -6.85
N GLU A 226 -12.46 0.79 -7.27
CA GLU A 226 -12.16 -0.25 -8.27
C GLU A 226 -12.62 -1.64 -7.81
N GLN A 227 -12.48 -1.97 -6.51
CA GLN A 227 -13.03 -3.20 -5.93
C GLN A 227 -14.56 -3.18 -5.87
N LEU A 228 -15.16 -2.07 -5.42
CA LEU A 228 -16.62 -1.94 -5.34
C LEU A 228 -17.28 -2.02 -6.72
N ALA A 229 -16.60 -1.57 -7.78
CA ALA A 229 -17.09 -1.61 -9.15
C ALA A 229 -17.34 -3.04 -9.71
N GLN A 230 -16.88 -4.08 -9.00
CA GLN A 230 -17.09 -5.48 -9.37
C GLN A 230 -18.49 -5.98 -8.96
N PHE A 231 -19.24 -5.23 -8.15
CA PHE A 231 -20.53 -5.63 -7.59
C PHE A 231 -21.68 -4.84 -8.24
N ARG A 232 -22.86 -5.45 -8.33
CA ARG A 232 -24.03 -4.87 -9.02
C ARG A 232 -25.07 -4.29 -8.08
N SER A 233 -25.15 -4.79 -6.84
CA SER A 233 -26.11 -4.32 -5.84
C SER A 233 -25.51 -4.24 -4.44
N VAL A 234 -26.19 -3.51 -3.56
CA VAL A 234 -25.85 -3.41 -2.14
C VAL A 234 -25.85 -4.79 -1.49
N GLN A 235 -26.87 -5.60 -1.77
CA GLN A 235 -27.00 -6.93 -1.18
C GLN A 235 -25.81 -7.84 -1.54
N GLU A 236 -25.44 -7.89 -2.82
CA GLU A 236 -24.31 -8.71 -3.32
C GLU A 236 -22.99 -8.32 -2.62
N LEU A 237 -22.73 -7.03 -2.51
CA LEU A 237 -21.52 -6.49 -1.89
C LEU A 237 -21.52 -6.71 -0.35
N MET A 238 -22.64 -6.50 0.33
CA MET A 238 -22.76 -6.74 1.77
C MET A 238 -22.59 -8.23 2.12
N ASP A 239 -23.16 -9.13 1.30
CA ASP A 239 -23.00 -10.58 1.50
C ASP A 239 -21.56 -11.02 1.26
N HIS A 240 -20.90 -10.49 0.23
CA HIS A 240 -19.47 -10.71 0.00
C HIS A 240 -18.64 -10.28 1.22
N ALA A 241 -18.82 -9.05 1.71
CA ALA A 241 -18.04 -8.52 2.83
C ALA A 241 -18.26 -9.34 4.12
N ARG A 242 -19.50 -9.74 4.42
CA ARG A 242 -19.81 -10.63 5.56
C ARG A 242 -19.20 -12.03 5.41
N GLY A 243 -19.05 -12.50 4.17
CA GLY A 243 -18.43 -13.79 3.85
C GLY A 243 -16.90 -13.84 4.01
N LEU A 244 -16.21 -12.69 3.93
CA LEU A 244 -14.75 -12.62 4.08
C LEU A 244 -14.29 -13.21 5.41
N LYS A 245 -13.39 -14.19 5.39
CA LYS A 245 -12.82 -14.82 6.60
C LYS A 245 -11.51 -14.18 7.05
N HIS A 246 -10.70 -13.78 6.08
CA HIS A 246 -9.43 -13.09 6.29
C HIS A 246 -9.42 -11.82 5.46
N ILE A 247 -9.13 -10.69 6.10
CA ILE A 247 -8.99 -9.38 5.45
C ILE A 247 -7.54 -8.94 5.67
N PRO A 248 -6.65 -9.12 4.69
CA PRO A 248 -5.25 -8.76 4.85
C PRO A 248 -5.09 -7.24 4.94
N ARG A 249 -4.08 -6.80 5.69
CA ARG A 249 -3.69 -5.39 5.72
C ARG A 249 -3.04 -4.99 4.41
N VAL A 250 -3.69 -4.11 3.65
CA VAL A 250 -3.13 -3.50 2.45
C VAL A 250 -2.21 -2.35 2.85
N MET A 251 -0.94 -2.43 2.47
CA MET A 251 0.02 -1.35 2.71
C MET A 251 0.84 -1.10 1.45
N PRO A 252 0.49 -0.08 0.64
CA PRO A 252 1.34 0.36 -0.47
C PRO A 252 2.73 0.76 0.02
N ARG A 253 3.66 0.94 -0.92
CA ARG A 253 5.00 1.50 -0.68
C ARG A 253 5.19 2.73 -1.55
N LEU A 254 6.03 3.69 -1.14
CA LEU A 254 6.34 4.84 -1.99
C LEU A 254 7.55 4.50 -2.87
N ALA A 255 7.49 4.89 -4.14
CA ALA A 255 8.62 4.76 -5.04
C ALA A 255 8.66 5.88 -6.07
N ASP A 256 9.85 6.15 -6.59
CA ASP A 256 10.13 7.14 -7.63
C ASP A 256 10.20 6.51 -9.02
N GLY A 257 9.98 7.33 -10.04
CA GLY A 257 10.05 6.93 -11.44
C GLY A 257 9.66 8.06 -12.39
N PRO A 258 9.50 7.76 -13.69
CA PRO A 258 9.38 8.78 -14.75
C PRO A 258 8.19 9.75 -14.59
N LYS A 259 7.13 9.34 -13.89
CA LYS A 259 5.94 10.17 -13.63
C LYS A 259 5.96 10.81 -12.23
N GLY A 260 7.13 10.86 -11.60
CA GLY A 260 7.29 11.31 -10.22
C GLY A 260 6.92 10.24 -9.19
N ARG A 261 7.01 10.62 -7.92
CA ARG A 261 6.79 9.75 -6.76
C ARG A 261 5.33 9.32 -6.63
N ARG A 262 5.07 8.03 -6.42
CA ARG A 262 3.71 7.50 -6.22
C ARG A 262 3.68 6.28 -5.29
N PRO A 263 2.49 5.92 -4.77
CA PRO A 263 2.26 4.60 -4.18
C PRO A 263 2.43 3.48 -5.22
N VAL A 264 3.07 2.40 -4.82
CA VAL A 264 3.19 1.09 -5.46
C VAL A 264 2.37 0.11 -4.63
N ASN A 265 1.34 -0.46 -5.23
CA ASN A 265 0.41 -1.37 -4.57
C ASN A 265 0.97 -2.81 -4.52
N MET A 266 0.40 -3.65 -3.67
CA MET A 266 0.95 -4.98 -3.34
C MET A 266 1.03 -5.93 -4.54
N GLU A 267 0.15 -5.76 -5.51
CA GLU A 267 0.07 -6.53 -6.74
C GLU A 267 1.04 -6.05 -7.83
N GLU A 268 1.68 -4.88 -7.66
CA GLU A 268 2.59 -4.35 -8.66
C GLU A 268 3.95 -5.07 -8.60
N PRO A 269 4.58 -5.39 -9.75
CA PRO A 269 5.85 -6.14 -9.78
C PRO A 269 6.98 -5.52 -8.96
N ALA A 270 7.01 -4.19 -8.84
CA ALA A 270 8.03 -3.47 -8.08
C ALA A 270 7.86 -3.55 -6.57
N TYR A 271 6.70 -4.01 -6.08
CA TYR A 271 6.33 -3.90 -4.66
C TYR A 271 7.40 -4.51 -3.76
N ASP A 272 7.75 -5.76 -4.00
CA ASP A 272 8.70 -6.52 -3.17
C ASP A 272 10.09 -5.87 -3.14
N GLU A 273 10.64 -5.52 -4.31
CA GLU A 273 11.92 -4.82 -4.42
C GLU A 273 11.91 -3.50 -3.66
N VAL A 274 10.86 -2.67 -3.85
CA VAL A 274 10.75 -1.36 -3.20
C VAL A 274 10.87 -1.48 -1.68
N GLY A 275 10.20 -2.44 -1.04
CA GLY A 275 10.32 -2.56 0.42
C GLY A 275 11.49 -3.41 0.89
N ARG A 276 12.28 -3.99 -0.01
CA ARG A 276 13.63 -4.46 0.32
C ARG A 276 14.60 -3.27 0.37
N VAL A 277 14.53 -2.36 -0.60
CA VAL A 277 15.51 -1.28 -0.76
C VAL A 277 15.16 0.00 0.01
N ASP A 278 13.87 0.25 0.23
CA ASP A 278 13.34 1.44 0.92
C ASP A 278 12.16 1.03 1.84
N PRO A 279 12.43 0.25 2.91
CA PRO A 279 11.39 -0.22 3.82
C PRO A 279 10.68 0.91 4.57
N ASP A 280 11.36 2.04 4.77
CA ASP A 280 10.88 3.19 5.55
C ASP A 280 10.31 4.32 4.67
N GLY A 281 10.36 4.19 3.34
CA GLY A 281 9.85 5.17 2.40
C GLY A 281 10.60 6.50 2.46
N GLU A 282 11.89 6.48 2.79
CA GLU A 282 12.72 7.69 2.86
C GLU A 282 13.19 8.14 1.47
N GLY A 283 13.09 7.26 0.47
CA GLY A 283 13.52 7.48 -0.90
C GLY A 283 14.48 6.40 -1.39
N GLY A 284 14.60 6.24 -2.71
CA GLY A 284 15.49 5.26 -3.33
C GLY A 284 14.79 4.03 -3.90
N GLY A 285 13.55 3.75 -3.50
CA GLY A 285 12.68 2.78 -4.17
C GLY A 285 12.30 3.23 -5.59
N ARG A 286 12.24 2.32 -6.55
CA ARG A 286 11.90 2.60 -7.95
C ARG A 286 10.74 1.73 -8.43
N TYR A 287 9.76 2.31 -9.12
CA TYR A 287 8.64 1.55 -9.74
C TYR A 287 8.82 1.30 -11.23
N ALA A 288 9.90 1.80 -11.83
CA ALA A 288 10.25 1.57 -13.23
C ALA A 288 11.77 1.49 -13.38
N HIS A 289 12.21 0.63 -14.30
CA HIS A 289 13.60 0.54 -14.75
C HIS A 289 13.87 1.57 -15.85
N GLU A 290 15.09 2.08 -15.87
CA GLU A 290 15.60 2.99 -16.91
C GLU A 290 17.01 2.54 -17.30
N ALA A 291 17.39 2.69 -18.56
CA ALA A 291 18.74 2.31 -19.00
C ALA A 291 19.81 3.10 -18.22
N GLY A 292 20.83 2.41 -17.73
CA GLY A 292 21.87 2.95 -16.86
C GLY A 292 21.48 3.07 -15.38
N LEU A 293 20.24 2.74 -14.99
CA LEU A 293 19.81 2.80 -13.60
C LEU A 293 20.58 1.77 -12.75
N ALA A 294 21.44 2.27 -11.88
CA ALA A 294 22.13 1.51 -10.85
C ALA A 294 21.31 1.50 -9.55
N MET A 295 21.14 0.33 -8.94
CA MET A 295 20.45 0.17 -7.67
C MET A 295 21.21 -0.78 -6.73
N ARG A 296 21.41 -0.35 -5.49
CA ARG A 296 21.82 -1.23 -4.39
C ARG A 296 20.56 -1.97 -3.90
N LEU A 297 20.46 -3.26 -4.20
CA LEU A 297 19.31 -4.09 -3.82
C LEU A 297 19.42 -4.64 -2.39
N SER A 298 20.64 -4.68 -1.86
CA SER A 298 20.96 -5.09 -0.49
C SER A 298 22.36 -4.65 -0.07
N ALA A 299 22.82 -5.09 1.09
CA ALA A 299 24.20 -4.89 1.50
C ALA A 299 25.24 -5.56 0.55
N ARG A 300 24.82 -6.55 -0.25
CA ARG A 300 25.71 -7.40 -1.07
C ARG A 300 25.34 -7.52 -2.55
N VAL A 301 24.22 -6.95 -2.97
CA VAL A 301 23.72 -7.06 -4.34
C VAL A 301 23.47 -5.68 -4.92
N TRP A 302 24.06 -5.42 -6.08
CA TRP A 302 23.81 -4.24 -6.90
C TRP A 302 23.33 -4.67 -8.27
N ARG A 303 22.48 -3.85 -8.89
CA ARG A 303 21.95 -4.07 -10.23
C ARG A 303 22.24 -2.85 -11.08
N VAL A 304 22.66 -3.05 -12.32
CA VAL A 304 22.67 -2.03 -13.36
C VAL A 304 21.75 -2.47 -14.49
N THR A 305 20.83 -1.59 -14.86
CA THR A 305 19.87 -1.83 -15.93
C THR A 305 20.51 -1.47 -17.27
N GLY A 306 20.57 -2.40 -18.20
CA GLY A 306 21.04 -2.18 -19.57
C GLY A 306 20.03 -1.48 -20.47
N PRO A 307 20.43 -1.06 -21.68
CA PRO A 307 19.49 -0.54 -22.67
C PRO A 307 18.57 -1.63 -23.20
N ALA A 308 17.45 -1.22 -23.79
CA ALA A 308 16.45 -2.16 -24.31
C ALA A 308 17.06 -3.06 -25.40
N ASP A 309 16.82 -4.37 -25.28
CA ASP A 309 17.21 -5.35 -26.30
C ASP A 309 16.22 -5.36 -27.48
N ALA A 310 16.42 -6.27 -28.43
CA ALA A 310 15.55 -6.41 -29.60
C ALA A 310 14.09 -6.71 -29.28
N SER A 311 13.79 -7.24 -28.09
CA SER A 311 12.42 -7.49 -27.61
C SER A 311 11.80 -6.27 -26.89
N GLY A 312 12.61 -5.23 -26.63
CA GLY A 312 12.24 -4.09 -25.82
C GLY A 312 12.44 -4.30 -24.32
N ALA A 313 12.95 -5.46 -23.89
CA ALA A 313 13.23 -5.75 -22.49
C ALA A 313 14.54 -5.07 -22.05
N LEU A 314 14.59 -4.63 -20.78
CA LEU A 314 15.78 -4.05 -20.17
C LEU A 314 16.53 -5.14 -19.40
N PRO A 315 17.67 -5.66 -19.91
CA PRO A 315 18.42 -6.71 -19.24
C PRO A 315 19.21 -6.14 -18.07
N HIS A 316 19.39 -6.95 -17.04
CA HIS A 316 20.08 -6.57 -15.82
C HIS A 316 21.44 -7.24 -15.72
N SER A 317 22.43 -6.47 -15.31
CA SER A 317 23.71 -6.97 -14.81
C SER A 317 23.75 -6.81 -13.30
N TYR A 318 24.32 -7.79 -12.60
CA TYR A 318 24.38 -7.80 -11.14
C TYR A 318 25.82 -7.81 -10.64
N PHE A 319 26.08 -7.11 -9.55
CA PHE A 319 27.26 -7.33 -8.73
C PHE A 319 26.88 -8.06 -7.46
N ALA A 320 27.65 -9.09 -7.11
CA ALA A 320 27.56 -9.80 -5.84
C ALA A 320 28.92 -9.70 -5.14
N GLY A 321 28.93 -9.19 -3.90
CA GLY A 321 30.16 -8.98 -3.12
C GLY A 321 29.93 -8.07 -1.93
N VAL A 322 30.99 -7.65 -1.27
CA VAL A 322 30.94 -6.66 -0.17
C VAL A 322 31.53 -5.33 -0.62
N GLU A 323 31.02 -4.24 -0.05
CA GLU A 323 31.49 -2.88 -0.36
C GLU A 323 32.98 -2.72 -0.02
N GLY A 324 33.77 -2.26 -0.97
CA GLY A 324 35.24 -2.15 -0.89
C GLY A 324 36.02 -3.45 -1.08
N GLY A 325 35.35 -4.60 -1.24
CA GLY A 325 35.98 -5.92 -1.39
C GLY A 325 36.06 -6.43 -2.82
N ASP A 326 36.32 -7.73 -2.96
CA ASP A 326 36.25 -8.43 -4.25
C ASP A 326 34.79 -8.77 -4.59
N CYS A 327 34.43 -8.68 -5.87
CA CYS A 327 33.07 -8.98 -6.33
C CYS A 327 33.01 -9.74 -7.65
N VAL A 328 31.87 -10.38 -7.88
CA VAL A 328 31.50 -11.01 -9.15
C VAL A 328 30.55 -10.10 -9.92
N LEU A 329 30.83 -9.89 -11.20
CA LEU A 329 29.90 -9.32 -12.17
C LEU A 329 29.16 -10.46 -12.88
N ILE A 330 27.86 -10.55 -12.65
CA ILE A 330 26.96 -11.57 -13.22
C ILE A 330 26.17 -10.94 -14.37
N ASP A 331 26.15 -11.65 -15.50
CA ASP A 331 25.46 -11.25 -16.72
C ASP A 331 25.85 -9.85 -17.21
N PRO A 332 27.16 -9.57 -17.41
CA PRO A 332 27.55 -8.32 -18.04
C PRO A 332 26.92 -8.25 -19.44
N SER A 333 26.16 -7.19 -19.70
CA SER A 333 25.61 -6.91 -21.02
C SER A 333 26.13 -5.56 -21.53
N PRO A 334 27.45 -5.39 -21.70
CA PRO A 334 28.05 -4.12 -22.09
C PRO A 334 27.57 -3.73 -23.50
N ALA A 335 26.69 -2.73 -23.57
CA ALA A 335 25.97 -2.38 -24.78
C ALA A 335 26.47 -1.07 -25.42
N SER A 336 27.15 -0.23 -24.65
CA SER A 336 27.73 1.04 -25.09
C SER A 336 28.83 1.49 -24.12
N PRO A 337 29.72 2.41 -24.51
CA PRO A 337 30.69 3.01 -23.59
C PRO A 337 30.02 3.64 -22.36
N ALA A 338 28.84 4.24 -22.51
CA ALA A 338 28.07 4.80 -21.41
C ALA A 338 27.55 3.72 -20.45
N HIS A 339 27.08 2.58 -20.97
CA HIS A 339 26.64 1.46 -20.12
C HIS A 339 27.84 0.83 -19.38
N ILE A 340 29.00 0.70 -20.03
CA ILE A 340 30.22 0.23 -19.38
C ILE A 340 30.66 1.18 -18.25
N ALA A 341 30.57 2.50 -18.46
CA ALA A 341 30.84 3.47 -17.42
C ALA A 341 29.88 3.30 -16.23
N ALA A 342 28.57 3.18 -16.48
CA ALA A 342 27.58 2.93 -15.44
C ALA A 342 27.85 1.63 -14.65
N LEU A 343 28.28 0.55 -15.32
CA LEU A 343 28.68 -0.70 -14.67
C LEU A 343 29.91 -0.49 -13.77
N ARG A 344 30.93 0.23 -14.24
CA ARG A 344 32.13 0.52 -13.46
C ARG A 344 31.84 1.40 -12.25
N ASP A 345 31.01 2.43 -12.42
CA ASP A 345 30.63 3.36 -11.35
C ASP A 345 29.78 2.67 -10.27
N ALA A 346 28.98 1.67 -10.65
CA ALA A 346 28.14 0.91 -9.73
C ALA A 346 28.85 -0.27 -9.04
N ALA A 347 30.07 -0.63 -9.47
CA ALA A 347 30.78 -1.76 -8.90
C ALA A 347 31.08 -1.50 -7.40
N PRO A 348 30.68 -2.41 -6.51
CA PRO A 348 30.86 -2.20 -5.06
C PRO A 348 32.32 -2.32 -4.62
N GLY A 349 33.21 -2.80 -5.49
CA GLY A 349 34.62 -3.04 -5.21
C GLY A 349 35.33 -3.57 -6.45
N GLN A 350 36.41 -4.33 -6.26
CA GLN A 350 37.19 -4.86 -7.37
C GLN A 350 36.46 -6.03 -8.04
N VAL A 351 36.16 -5.91 -9.33
CA VAL A 351 35.60 -7.03 -10.12
C VAL A 351 36.71 -8.03 -10.39
N ARG A 352 36.64 -9.21 -9.75
CA ARG A 352 37.64 -10.29 -9.93
C ARG A 352 37.12 -11.43 -10.78
N TRP A 353 35.79 -11.56 -10.89
CA TRP A 353 35.13 -12.61 -11.65
C TRP A 353 34.00 -12.06 -12.51
N ILE A 354 33.84 -12.64 -13.69
CA ILE A 354 32.74 -12.39 -14.61
C ILE A 354 32.04 -13.70 -14.89
N TRP A 355 30.77 -13.80 -14.52
CA TRP A 355 29.94 -14.99 -14.71
C TRP A 355 28.69 -14.65 -15.54
N SER A 356 28.06 -15.68 -16.10
CA SER A 356 26.77 -15.51 -16.78
C SER A 356 25.84 -16.65 -16.46
N THR A 357 24.57 -16.32 -16.25
CA THR A 357 23.47 -17.28 -16.12
C THR A 357 23.04 -17.86 -17.47
N LEU A 358 23.48 -17.26 -18.57
CA LEU A 358 23.22 -17.77 -19.92
C LEU A 358 24.19 -18.91 -20.24
N ALA A 359 23.67 -20.02 -20.76
CA ALA A 359 24.47 -21.14 -21.25
C ALA A 359 25.17 -20.83 -22.59
N ARG A 360 25.86 -19.68 -22.67
CA ARG A 360 26.62 -19.22 -23.83
C ARG A 360 27.95 -18.58 -23.40
N PRO A 361 28.96 -18.52 -24.29
CA PRO A 361 30.22 -17.84 -23.98
C PRO A 361 30.00 -16.37 -23.58
N LEU A 362 30.83 -15.89 -22.64
CA LEU A 362 30.88 -14.47 -22.28
C LEU A 362 31.34 -13.64 -23.48
N GLU A 363 30.68 -12.50 -23.70
CA GLU A 363 30.96 -11.58 -24.80
C GLU A 363 32.37 -10.96 -24.66
N ASP A 364 33.10 -10.82 -25.77
CA ASP A 364 34.46 -10.27 -25.78
C ASP A 364 34.51 -8.85 -25.19
N ALA A 365 33.47 -8.05 -25.46
CA ALA A 365 33.32 -6.70 -24.90
C ALA A 365 33.34 -6.69 -23.36
N ALA A 366 32.85 -7.74 -22.68
CA ALA A 366 32.93 -7.85 -21.23
C ALA A 366 34.37 -8.14 -20.77
N ARG A 367 35.12 -8.98 -21.50
CA ARG A 367 36.54 -9.27 -21.20
C ARG A 367 37.41 -8.04 -21.41
N GLU A 368 37.15 -7.27 -22.46
CA GLU A 368 37.85 -6.01 -22.73
C GLU A 368 37.55 -4.94 -21.67
N ALA A 369 36.31 -4.89 -21.17
CA ALA A 369 35.91 -3.93 -20.15
C ALA A 369 36.51 -4.24 -18.76
N TRP A 370 36.85 -5.50 -18.46
CA TRP A 370 37.48 -5.94 -17.21
C TRP A 370 38.61 -6.96 -17.47
N PRO A 371 39.77 -6.52 -17.99
CA PRO A 371 40.83 -7.43 -18.43
C PRO A 371 41.49 -8.22 -17.29
N GLU A 372 41.46 -7.68 -16.07
CA GLU A 372 42.02 -8.30 -14.87
C GLU A 372 41.06 -9.31 -14.20
N ALA A 373 39.82 -9.41 -14.68
CA ALA A 373 38.82 -10.30 -14.11
C ALA A 373 38.84 -11.67 -14.78
N SER A 374 38.71 -12.73 -13.99
CA SER A 374 38.54 -14.09 -14.50
C SER A 374 37.14 -14.25 -15.11
N ALA A 375 37.09 -14.44 -16.42
CA ALA A 375 35.88 -14.72 -17.19
C ALA A 375 35.73 -16.22 -17.50
N VAL A 376 36.06 -17.07 -16.52
CA VAL A 376 35.88 -18.53 -16.56
C VAL A 376 34.56 -18.87 -15.86
N GLN A 377 33.68 -19.59 -16.55
CA GLN A 377 32.42 -20.06 -15.96
C GLN A 377 32.70 -21.14 -14.92
N PRO A 378 32.07 -21.08 -13.73
CA PRO A 378 32.30 -22.05 -12.68
C PRO A 378 31.49 -23.34 -12.95
N ALA A 379 31.98 -24.48 -12.46
CA ALA A 379 31.26 -25.74 -12.59
C ALA A 379 30.09 -25.83 -11.58
N ALA A 380 29.08 -26.64 -11.91
CA ALA A 380 27.95 -26.89 -11.02
C ALA A 380 28.44 -27.48 -9.67
N GLY A 381 27.92 -26.96 -8.57
CA GLY A 381 28.30 -27.36 -7.21
C GLY A 381 29.50 -26.59 -6.64
N GLU A 382 30.21 -25.79 -7.45
CA GLU A 382 31.27 -24.92 -6.96
C GLU A 382 30.75 -23.84 -6.00
N ARG A 383 31.66 -23.37 -5.15
CA ARG A 383 31.43 -22.29 -4.21
C ARG A 383 32.54 -21.26 -4.33
N LEU A 384 32.17 -19.99 -4.32
CA LEU A 384 33.10 -18.88 -4.32
C LEU A 384 32.90 -18.05 -3.05
N ASP A 385 33.97 -17.92 -2.27
CA ASP A 385 34.05 -17.02 -1.11
C ASP A 385 34.53 -15.63 -1.57
N LEU A 386 33.75 -14.61 -1.25
CA LEU A 386 33.99 -13.21 -1.59
C LEU A 386 34.42 -12.38 -0.37
N GLY A 387 34.75 -13.01 0.76
CA GLY A 387 35.14 -12.32 1.98
C GLY A 387 33.93 -11.71 2.70
N GLY A 388 33.00 -12.56 3.13
CA GLY A 388 31.76 -12.16 3.83
C GLY A 388 30.49 -12.30 2.98
N ALA A 389 30.61 -12.96 1.82
CA ALA A 389 29.55 -13.37 0.93
C ALA A 389 29.97 -14.67 0.22
N THR A 390 29.06 -15.62 0.04
CA THR A 390 29.33 -16.92 -0.59
C THR A 390 28.35 -17.14 -1.75
N LEU A 391 28.89 -17.36 -2.95
CA LEU A 391 28.11 -17.75 -4.11
C LEU A 391 28.18 -19.27 -4.31
N HIS A 392 27.01 -19.90 -4.44
CA HIS A 392 26.86 -21.30 -4.80
C HIS A 392 26.38 -21.43 -6.24
N VAL A 393 27.03 -22.29 -7.02
CA VAL A 393 26.65 -22.55 -8.41
C VAL A 393 25.66 -23.71 -8.45
N LEU A 394 24.46 -23.43 -8.94
CA LEU A 394 23.37 -24.39 -9.09
C LEU A 394 23.16 -24.73 -10.56
N ASN A 395 22.79 -25.98 -10.83
CA ASN A 395 22.47 -26.43 -12.18
C ASN A 395 20.98 -26.19 -12.47
N GLY A 396 20.67 -25.15 -13.27
CA GLY A 396 19.33 -24.87 -13.74
C GLY A 396 19.04 -25.51 -15.10
N GLU A 397 17.76 -25.60 -15.48
CA GLU A 397 17.34 -26.20 -16.75
C GLU A 397 17.77 -25.37 -17.98
N GLU A 398 17.73 -24.03 -17.86
CA GLU A 398 18.04 -23.10 -18.96
C GLU A 398 19.45 -22.48 -18.87
N GLY A 399 20.24 -22.88 -17.87
CA GLY A 399 21.57 -22.34 -17.60
C GLY A 399 21.95 -22.39 -16.12
N PRO A 400 23.20 -22.04 -15.78
CA PRO A 400 23.63 -21.98 -14.38
C PRO A 400 22.87 -20.89 -13.62
N GLN A 401 22.53 -21.18 -12.36
CA GLN A 401 21.97 -20.21 -11.43
C GLN A 401 22.95 -20.00 -10.29
N PHE A 402 22.98 -18.80 -9.72
CA PHE A 402 23.93 -18.46 -8.65
C PHE A 402 23.17 -18.06 -7.40
N LEU A 403 23.38 -18.77 -6.29
CA LEU A 403 22.76 -18.45 -5.01
C LEU A 403 23.77 -17.73 -4.11
N LEU A 404 23.48 -16.48 -3.77
CA LEU A 404 24.19 -15.75 -2.73
C LEU A 404 23.58 -16.13 -1.37
N ALA A 405 24.36 -16.86 -0.56
CA ALA A 405 23.85 -17.52 0.64
C ALA A 405 23.38 -16.56 1.73
N GLU A 406 24.18 -15.55 2.05
CA GLU A 406 23.96 -14.62 3.17
C GLU A 406 22.75 -13.72 2.94
N ASP A 407 22.46 -13.44 1.67
CA ASP A 407 21.33 -12.63 1.22
C ASP A 407 20.14 -13.47 0.75
N SER A 408 20.27 -14.80 0.75
CA SER A 408 19.28 -15.76 0.25
C SER A 408 18.72 -15.32 -1.12
N THR A 409 19.60 -14.88 -2.01
CA THR A 409 19.25 -14.26 -3.31
C THR A 409 19.78 -15.10 -4.46
N LEU A 410 18.87 -15.56 -5.30
CA LEU A 410 19.15 -16.42 -6.44
C LEU A 410 19.11 -15.64 -7.75
N PHE A 411 20.25 -15.58 -8.45
CA PHE A 411 20.37 -15.06 -9.80
C PHE A 411 19.94 -16.14 -10.80
N THR A 412 18.83 -15.90 -11.49
CA THR A 412 18.15 -16.93 -12.31
C THR A 412 18.30 -16.74 -13.81
N GLY A 413 18.80 -15.59 -14.25
CA GLY A 413 18.89 -15.29 -15.67
C GLY A 413 17.50 -15.17 -16.31
N VAL A 414 17.30 -15.90 -17.41
CA VAL A 414 16.00 -16.00 -18.10
C VAL A 414 15.13 -17.15 -17.58
N ALA A 415 15.65 -17.98 -16.67
CA ALA A 415 14.96 -19.17 -16.20
C ALA A 415 13.64 -18.83 -15.51
N ALA A 416 12.57 -19.50 -15.92
CA ALA A 416 11.26 -19.36 -15.30
C ALA A 416 11.22 -19.94 -13.86
N THR A 417 12.01 -20.99 -13.61
CA THR A 417 12.04 -21.77 -12.36
C THR A 417 13.29 -21.48 -11.55
N ALA A 418 13.11 -21.29 -10.24
CA ALA A 418 14.20 -21.14 -9.28
C ALA A 418 14.58 -22.52 -8.73
N VAL A 419 15.87 -22.87 -8.76
CA VAL A 419 16.38 -24.10 -8.16
C VAL A 419 16.81 -23.82 -6.71
N GLY A 420 16.38 -24.67 -5.78
CA GLY A 420 16.75 -24.58 -4.36
C GLY A 420 15.86 -23.65 -3.53
N THR A 421 16.26 -23.42 -2.29
CA THR A 421 15.56 -22.52 -1.35
C THR A 421 16.24 -21.16 -1.34
N ALA A 422 15.62 -20.15 -1.92
CA ALA A 422 16.03 -18.75 -1.82
C ALA A 422 14.85 -17.92 -1.33
N ASP A 423 15.10 -16.85 -0.59
CA ASP A 423 14.04 -15.89 -0.22
C ASP A 423 13.76 -14.91 -1.36
N TRP A 424 14.74 -14.68 -2.23
CA TRP A 424 14.68 -13.70 -3.30
C TRP A 424 15.17 -14.23 -4.63
N ILE A 425 14.49 -13.83 -5.70
CA ILE A 425 14.86 -14.14 -7.08
C ILE A 425 15.26 -12.83 -7.76
N ALA A 426 16.50 -12.80 -8.29
CA ALA A 426 17.04 -11.76 -9.15
C ALA A 426 17.02 -12.25 -10.61
N PRO A 427 15.98 -11.91 -11.38
CA PRO A 427 15.87 -12.30 -12.79
C PRO A 427 16.69 -11.38 -13.69
N ARG A 428 17.03 -11.82 -14.90
CA ARG A 428 17.67 -10.95 -15.91
C ARG A 428 16.78 -9.78 -16.34
N HIS A 429 15.46 -9.91 -16.23
CA HIS A 429 14.50 -8.88 -16.62
C HIS A 429 13.46 -8.68 -15.51
N GLY A 430 13.04 -7.43 -15.29
CA GLY A 430 12.02 -7.09 -14.30
C GLY A 430 12.58 -6.86 -12.89
N PHE A 431 11.69 -6.85 -11.90
CA PHE A 431 12.03 -6.54 -10.51
C PHE A 431 12.51 -7.78 -9.76
N LEU A 432 13.33 -7.54 -8.73
CA LEU A 432 13.58 -8.52 -7.68
C LEU A 432 12.24 -8.93 -7.04
N ARG A 433 12.00 -10.23 -6.95
CA ARG A 433 10.75 -10.77 -6.39
C ARG A 433 11.03 -11.70 -5.23
N ARG A 434 10.14 -11.72 -4.24
CA ARG A 434 10.22 -12.69 -3.17
C ARG A 434 9.88 -14.07 -3.73
N HIS A 435 10.67 -15.08 -3.42
CA HIS A 435 10.29 -16.46 -3.72
C HIS A 435 9.07 -16.78 -2.87
N ALA A 436 7.93 -17.08 -3.50
CA ALA A 436 6.73 -17.43 -2.76
C ALA A 436 7.04 -18.64 -1.88
N LYS A 437 7.00 -18.47 -0.55
CA LYS A 437 6.70 -19.61 0.32
C LYS A 437 5.25 -19.97 -0.01
N PRO A 438 4.91 -21.25 -0.26
CA PRO A 438 3.52 -21.63 -0.41
C PRO A 438 2.75 -21.03 0.76
N SER A 439 1.71 -20.26 0.45
CA SER A 439 0.81 -19.70 1.45
C SER A 439 0.37 -20.84 2.36
N MET A 440 0.75 -20.79 3.64
CA MET A 440 0.18 -21.69 4.63
C MET A 440 -1.34 -21.42 4.65
N PRO A 441 -2.16 -22.47 4.54
CA PRO A 441 -3.60 -22.36 4.32
C PRO A 441 -4.34 -21.59 5.43
#